data_AF-A0A7K4F6J4-F1
#
_entry.id   AF-A0A7K4F6J4-F1
#
_cell.length_a   1.000
_cell.length_b   1.000
_cell.length_c   1.000
_cell.angle_alpha   90.00
_cell.angle_beta   90.00
_cell.angle_gamma   90.00
#
_symmetry.space_group_name_H-M   'P 1'
#
loop_
_entity.id
_entity.type
_entity.pdbx_description
1 polymer ?
#
loop_
_entity_poly.entity_id
_entity_poly.type
_entity_poly.pdbx_seq_one_letter_code
_entity_poly.pdbx_strand_id
1 'polypeptide(L)' 'IVECPLHFWHYNIKTGELTDYLKDVKLETYKVEARDDGIYVDV' A
#
# COMPACT_ATOMS: atom_id res chain seq x y z
N ILE A 1 0.96 7.59 -3.75
CA ILE A 1 2.28 6.95 -3.72
C ILE A 1 2.81 7.08 -2.30
N VAL A 2 3.45 6.05 -1.78
CA VAL A 2 4.19 6.10 -0.51
C VAL A 2 5.64 5.71 -0.79
N GLU A 3 6.58 6.40 -0.15
CA GLU A 3 8.02 6.16 -0.29
C GLU A 3 8.52 5.37 0.93
N CYS A 4 9.29 4.31 0.69
CA CYS A 4 9.99 3.57 1.72
C CYS A 4 11.27 4.31 2.13
N PRO A 5 11.48 4.64 3.42
CA PRO A 5 12.62 5.46 3.85
C PRO A 5 13.97 4.75 3.78
N LEU A 6 13.99 3.42 3.57
CA LEU A 6 15.23 2.64 3.56
C LEU A 6 15.89 2.59 2.18
N HIS A 7 15.11 2.37 1.12
CA HIS A 7 15.62 2.18 -0.24
C HIS A 7 14.94 3.10 -1.27
N PHE A 8 14.08 4.01 -0.81
CA PHE A 8 13.35 4.97 -1.64
C PHE A 8 12.49 4.33 -2.73
N TRP A 9 11.94 3.14 -2.43
CA TRP A 9 10.97 2.49 -3.30
C TRP A 9 9.59 3.12 -3.14
N HIS A 10 8.88 3.23 -4.25
CA HIS A 10 7.61 3.91 -4.38
C HIS A 10 6.49 2.93 -4.65
N TYR A 11 5.47 2.93 -3.81
CA TYR A 11 4.33 2.05 -3.96
C TYR A 11 3.03 2.82 -4.19
N ASN A 12 2.18 2.29 -5.07
CA ASN A 12 0.81 2.75 -5.19
C ASN A 12 -0.04 2.23 -4.03
N ILE A 13 -0.38 3.11 -3.09
CA ILE A 13 -1.16 2.78 -1.88
C ILE A 13 -2.54 2.16 -2.15
N LYS A 14 -3.12 2.34 -3.34
CA LYS A 14 -4.42 1.77 -3.70
C LYS A 14 -4.32 0.35 -4.26
N THR A 15 -3.20 0.01 -4.89
CA THR A 15 -3.04 -1.28 -5.60
C THR A 15 -1.96 -2.17 -5.00
N GLY A 16 -1.08 -1.62 -4.16
CA GLY A 16 0.11 -2.30 -3.63
C GLY A 16 1.26 -2.43 -4.62
N GLU A 17 1.09 -1.97 -5.87
CA GLU A 17 2.10 -2.12 -6.92
C GLU A 17 3.33 -1.26 -6.65
N LEU A 18 4.52 -1.86 -6.80
CA LEU A 18 5.78 -1.13 -6.88
C LEU A 18 5.83 -0.37 -8.20
N THR A 19 6.10 0.93 -8.16
CA THR A 19 6.18 1.77 -9.37
C THR A 19 7.57 1.85 -9.97
N ASP A 20 8.58 1.32 -9.27
CA ASP A 20 9.97 1.32 -9.71
C ASP A 20 10.30 0.12 -10.62
N TYR A 21 11.59 -0.05 -10.92
CA TYR A 21 12.09 -0.95 -11.98
C TYR A 21 11.95 -2.46 -11.70
N LEU A 22 11.72 -2.86 -10.45
CA LEU A 22 11.55 -4.28 -10.11
C LEU A 22 10.12 -4.73 -10.44
N LYS A 23 10.02 -5.66 -11.38
CA LYS A 23 8.74 -6.26 -11.78
C LYS A 23 8.31 -7.31 -10.76
N ASP A 24 7.00 -7.51 -10.68
CA ASP A 24 6.36 -8.57 -9.90
C ASP A 24 6.53 -8.48 -8.37
N VAL A 25 7.07 -7.36 -7.86
CA VAL A 25 7.04 -7.03 -6.43
C VAL A 25 5.77 -6.23 -6.14
N LYS A 26 4.94 -6.74 -5.23
CA LYS A 26 3.66 -6.14 -4.87
C LYS A 26 3.41 -6.30 -3.38
N LEU A 27 2.99 -5.22 -2.73
CA LEU A 27 2.54 -5.25 -1.33
C LEU A 27 1.14 -5.87 -1.26
N GLU A 28 0.89 -6.64 -0.22
CA GLU A 28 -0.46 -7.06 0.14
C GLU A 28 -1.30 -5.84 0.52
N THR A 29 -2.56 -5.85 0.11
CA THR A 29 -3.52 -4.79 0.39
C THR A 29 -4.71 -5.36 1.13
N TYR A 30 -5.18 -4.65 2.14
CA TYR A 30 -6.34 -5.03 2.92
C TYR A 30 -7.52 -4.10 2.61
N LYS A 31 -8.74 -4.63 2.72
CA LYS A 31 -9.94 -3.81 2.59
C LYS A 31 -10.06 -2.91 3.81
N VAL A 32 -10.25 -1.62 3.58
CA VAL A 32 -10.42 -0.62 4.63
C VAL A 32 -11.84 -0.06 4.56
N GLU A 33 -12.49 0.05 5.72
CA GLU A 33 -13.81 0.68 5.85
C GLU A 33 -13.71 1.85 6.84
N ALA A 34 -14.10 3.04 6.38
CA ALA A 34 -14.27 4.20 7.24
C ALA A 34 -15.72 4.25 7.72
N ARG A 35 -15.89 4.36 9.04
CA ARG A 35 -17.17 4.52 9.72
C ARG A 35 -17.10 5.76 10.61
N ASP A 36 -18.22 6.17 11.18
CA ASP A 36 -18.29 7.35 12.05
C ASP A 36 -17.44 7.18 13.34
N ASP A 37 -17.18 5.94 13.75
CA ASP A 37 -16.48 5.58 14.98
C ASP A 37 -15.02 5.14 14.76
N GLY A 38 -14.55 5.06 13.51
CA GLY A 38 -13.17 4.70 13.24
C GLY A 38 -12.88 4.13 11.86
N ILE A 39 -11.70 3.52 11.73
CA ILE A 39 -11.19 2.90 10.52
C ILE A 39 -10.97 1.42 10.82
N TYR A 40 -11.58 0.56 10.01
CA TYR A 40 -11.55 -0.89 10.18
C TYR A 40 -10.78 -1.54 9.04
N VAL A 41 -10.05 -2.61 9.35
CA VAL A 41 -9.22 -3.37 8.40
C VAL A 41 -9.55 -4.86 8.54
N ASP A 42 -9.78 -5.54 7.41
CA ASP A 42 -9.98 -6.99 7.33
C ASP A 42 -8.62 -7.66 7.04
N VAL A 43 -8.05 -8.38 8.02
CA VAL A 43 -6.69 -8.96 8.03
C VAL A 43 -6.68 -10.48 8.06
#